data_AF-E6TQ05-F1
#
_entry.id   AF-E6TQ05-F1
#
_cell.length_a   1.000
_cell.length_b   1.000
_cell.length_c   1.000
_cell.angle_alpha   90.00
_cell.angle_beta   90.00
_cell.angle_gamma   90.00
#
_symmetry.space_group_name_H-M   'P 1'
#
loop_
_entity.id
_entity.type
_entity.pdbx_description
1 polymer ?
#
loop_
_entity_poly.entity_id
_entity_poly.type
_entity_poly.pdbx_seq_one_letter_code
_entity_poly.pdbx_strand_id
1 'polypeptide(L)'
;MTTTNRVAADPVGADLLRLLKALKLGALADTLPERAALARQHKLSHIGFLETLLADEVSRRESRSAALRAAKAGLDPGMRFDSWTAQQDLRYDRTLLGDLTSLRFLDAGQSAIILGPGVIAGSRMRMPRSSCSGRCCD
;
A
#
# COMPACT_ATOMS: atom_id res chain seq x y z
N MET A 1 27.58 -2.27 45.50
CA MET A 1 26.49 -3.06 44.87
C MET A 1 25.80 -2.15 43.87
N THR A 2 26.18 -2.27 42.60
CA THR A 2 25.70 -1.41 41.51
C THR A 2 24.44 -2.04 40.94
N THR A 3 23.27 -1.50 41.27
CA THR A 3 22.00 -1.97 40.74
C THR A 3 21.81 -1.42 39.33
N THR A 4 22.01 -2.28 38.33
CA THR A 4 21.67 -2.00 36.92
C THR A 4 20.16 -1.90 36.79
N ASN A 5 19.66 -0.67 36.61
CA ASN A 5 18.27 -0.38 36.28
C ASN A 5 17.98 -0.90 34.86
N ARG A 6 17.36 -2.07 34.74
CA ARG A 6 16.76 -2.56 33.49
C ARG A 6 15.51 -1.71 33.24
N VAL A 7 15.63 -0.70 32.38
CA VAL A 7 14.48 0.02 31.84
C VAL A 7 13.64 -0.97 31.04
N ALA A 8 12.57 -1.45 31.68
CA ALA A 8 11.45 -2.08 31.02
C ALA A 8 11.00 -1.18 29.86
N ALA A 9 10.65 -1.77 28.72
CA ALA A 9 10.18 -1.04 27.54
C ALA A 9 9.16 0.03 27.97
N ASP A 10 9.50 1.31 27.76
CA ASP A 10 8.61 2.40 28.13
C ASP A 10 7.25 2.16 27.49
N PRO A 11 6.16 2.10 28.27
CA PRO A 11 4.83 2.09 27.70
C PRO A 11 4.70 3.38 26.90
N VAL A 12 4.34 3.26 25.62
CA VAL A 12 4.07 4.40 24.73
C VAL A 12 3.19 5.38 25.51
N GLY A 13 3.76 6.51 25.95
CA GLY A 13 3.07 7.42 26.86
C GLY A 13 1.73 7.86 26.30
N ALA A 14 0.73 8.08 27.15
CA ALA A 14 -0.61 8.45 26.72
C ALA A 14 -0.62 9.71 25.82
N ASP A 15 0.32 10.64 26.05
CA ASP A 15 0.53 11.81 25.18
C ASP A 15 1.03 11.45 23.78
N LEU A 16 1.94 10.48 23.67
CA LEU A 16 2.42 10.00 22.37
C LEU A 16 1.28 9.32 21.60
N LEU A 17 0.45 8.51 22.27
CA LEU A 17 -0.75 7.92 21.66
C LEU A 17 -1.74 8.99 21.19
N ARG A 18 -1.92 10.06 21.96
CA ARG A 18 -2.79 11.19 21.60
C ARG A 18 -2.25 11.94 20.37
N LEU A 19 -0.94 12.20 20.31
CA LEU A 19 -0.28 12.81 19.15
C LEU A 19 -0.37 11.92 17.91
N LEU A 20 -0.13 10.61 18.06
CA LEU A 20 -0.27 9.64 16.96
C LEU A 20 -1.70 9.61 16.43
N LYS A 21 -2.72 9.60 17.30
CA LYS A 21 -4.13 9.67 16.90
C LYS A 21 -4.46 10.99 16.19
N ALA A 22 -3.96 12.12 16.68
CA ALA A 22 -4.16 13.43 16.04
C ALA A 22 -3.58 13.47 14.62
N LEU A 23 -2.41 12.84 14.42
CA LEU A 23 -1.76 12.72 13.11
C LEU A 23 -2.36 11.60 12.23
N LYS A 24 -3.37 10.88 12.72
CA LYS A 24 -4.01 9.70 12.10
C LYS A 24 -3.11 8.46 11.98
N LEU A 25 -2.02 8.38 12.74
CA LEU A 25 -1.15 7.19 12.88
C LEU A 25 -1.70 6.16 13.88
N GLY A 26 -3.03 6.02 13.97
CA GLY A 26 -3.67 5.18 14.97
C GLY A 26 -3.27 3.70 14.87
N ALA A 27 -3.11 3.17 13.65
CA ALA A 27 -2.70 1.78 13.42
C ALA A 27 -1.21 1.52 13.72
N LEU A 28 -0.38 2.57 13.72
CA LEU A 28 1.03 2.46 14.10
C LEU A 28 1.21 2.46 15.62
N ALA A 29 0.24 2.98 16.38
CA ALA A 29 0.29 3.00 17.84
C ALA A 29 0.42 1.58 18.43
N ASP A 30 -0.29 0.61 17.87
CA ASP A 30 -0.31 -0.78 18.39
C ASP A 30 1.02 -1.51 18.14
N THR A 31 1.74 -1.16 17.07
CA THR A 31 3.00 -1.81 16.66
C THR A 31 4.25 -1.01 17.02
N LEU A 32 4.08 0.21 17.55
CA LEU A 32 5.15 1.10 17.97
C LEU A 32 6.11 0.48 19.01
N PRO A 33 5.66 -0.20 20.09
CA PRO A 33 6.58 -0.71 21.10
C PRO A 33 7.49 -1.81 20.54
N GLU A 34 6.97 -2.68 19.67
CA GLU A 34 7.75 -3.71 18.99
C GLU A 34 8.78 -3.10 18.03
N ARG A 35 8.37 -2.10 17.24
CA ARG A 35 9.25 -1.37 16.32
C ARG A 35 10.33 -0.59 17.06
N ALA A 36 10.03 -0.01 18.21
CA ALA A 36 11.00 0.68 19.06
C ALA A 36 11.99 -0.30 19.71
N ALA A 37 11.56 -1.52 20.04
CA ALA A 37 12.47 -2.58 20.48
C ALA A 37 13.41 -3.03 19.35
N LEU A 38 12.88 -3.21 18.13
CA LEU A 38 13.66 -3.58 16.95
C LEU A 38 14.65 -2.48 16.57
N ALA A 39 14.24 -1.22 16.59
CA ALA A 39 15.14 -0.08 16.32
C ALA A 39 16.31 0.00 17.29
N ARG A 40 16.08 -0.32 18.57
CA ARG A 40 17.14 -0.43 19.57
C ARG A 40 18.10 -1.58 19.26
N GLN A 41 17.61 -2.73 18.83
CA GLN A 41 18.45 -3.88 18.43
C GLN A 41 19.31 -3.56 17.22
N HIS A 42 18.74 -2.90 16.22
CA HIS A 42 19.43 -2.50 15.00
C HIS A 42 20.28 -1.21 15.14
N LYS A 43 20.33 -0.62 16.35
CA LYS A 43 21.03 0.65 16.64
C LYS A 43 20.67 1.77 15.65
N LEU A 44 19.40 1.83 15.22
CA LEU A 44 18.93 2.87 14.33
C LEU A 44 19.05 4.23 15.02
N SER A 45 19.45 5.25 14.27
CA SER A 45 19.39 6.63 14.76
C SER A 45 17.93 7.03 15.00
N HIS A 46 17.69 7.97 15.93
CA HIS A 46 16.35 8.49 16.18
C HIS A 46 15.69 9.03 14.90
N ILE A 47 16.47 9.68 14.03
CA ILE A 47 16.01 10.20 12.75
C ILE A 47 15.69 9.05 11.78
N GLY A 48 16.55 8.04 11.64
CA GLY A 48 16.29 6.90 10.76
C GLY A 48 15.08 6.06 11.20
N PHE A 49 14.84 5.98 12.51
CA PHE A 49 13.62 5.37 13.05
C PHE A 49 12.37 6.16 12.64
N LEU A 50 12.39 7.49 12.79
CA LEU A 50 11.27 8.35 12.37
C LEU A 50 11.02 8.28 10.86
N GLU A 51 12.07 8.30 10.05
CA GLU A 51 11.98 8.16 8.59
C GLU A 51 11.30 6.84 8.19
N THR A 52 11.74 5.73 8.79
CA THR A 52 11.14 4.41 8.54
C THR A 52 9.67 4.37 8.95
N LEU A 53 9.32 4.95 10.11
CA LEU A 53 7.93 5.02 10.56
C LEU A 53 7.04 5.84 9.62
N LEU A 54 7.55 6.97 9.14
CA LEU A 54 6.80 7.85 8.23
C LEU A 54 6.65 7.20 6.85
N ALA A 55 7.69 6.56 6.32
CA ALA A 55 7.63 5.83 5.06
C ALA A 55 6.56 4.72 5.10
N ASP A 56 6.52 3.95 6.18
CA ASP A 56 5.50 2.92 6.40
C ASP A 56 4.08 3.50 6.44
N GLU A 57 3.89 4.64 7.11
CA GLU A 57 2.58 5.31 7.16
C GLU A 57 2.13 5.79 5.78
N VAL A 58 3.04 6.38 5.00
CA VAL A 58 2.76 6.81 3.62
C VAL A 58 2.32 5.60 2.78
N SER A 59 3.08 4.52 2.80
CA SER A 59 2.75 3.28 2.09
C SER A 59 1.38 2.72 2.49
N ARG A 60 1.04 2.75 3.79
CA ARG A 60 -0.29 2.34 4.29
C ARG A 60 -1.40 3.25 3.78
N ARG A 61 -1.20 4.57 3.75
CA ARG A 61 -2.18 5.54 3.25
C ARG A 61 -2.42 5.37 1.76
N GLU A 62 -1.37 5.17 0.98
CA GLU A 62 -1.46 4.91 -0.46
C GLU A 62 -2.25 3.62 -0.72
N SER A 63 -1.91 2.55 0.00
CA SER A 63 -2.63 1.27 -0.09
C SER A 63 -4.12 1.42 0.25
N ARG A 64 -4.45 2.17 1.31
CA ARG A 64 -5.84 2.46 1.69
C ARG A 64 -6.56 3.31 0.65
N SER A 65 -5.90 4.32 0.11
CA SER A 65 -6.44 5.15 -0.97
C SER A 65 -6.73 4.33 -2.23
N ALA A 66 -5.82 3.44 -2.62
CA ALA A 66 -6.00 2.52 -3.73
C ALA A 66 -7.19 1.58 -3.49
N ALA A 67 -7.30 0.98 -2.30
CA ALA A 67 -8.42 0.12 -1.94
C ALA A 67 -9.78 0.86 -1.97
N LEU A 68 -9.83 2.10 -1.47
CA LEU A 68 -11.04 2.93 -1.52
C LEU A 68 -11.43 3.30 -2.96
N ARG A 69 -10.45 3.63 -3.81
CA ARG A 69 -10.68 3.90 -5.24
C ARG A 69 -11.20 2.65 -5.96
N ALA A 70 -10.62 1.48 -5.68
CA ALA A 70 -11.08 0.21 -6.25
C ALA A 70 -12.50 -0.15 -5.81
N ALA A 71 -12.81 -0.01 -4.52
CA ALA A 71 -14.16 -0.24 -4.00
C ALA A 71 -15.18 0.73 -4.60
N LYS A 72 -14.84 2.02 -4.72
CA LYS A 72 -15.68 3.03 -5.38
C LYS A 72 -15.92 2.71 -6.86
N ALA A 73 -14.93 2.13 -7.53
CA ALA A 73 -15.04 1.66 -8.91
C ALA A 73 -15.83 0.34 -9.05
N GLY A 74 -16.18 -0.32 -7.94
CA GLY A 74 -16.87 -1.61 -7.94
C GLY A 74 -16.00 -2.75 -8.45
N LEU A 75 -14.67 -2.63 -8.33
CA LEU A 75 -13.74 -3.70 -8.67
C LEU A 75 -13.85 -4.83 -7.64
N ASP A 76 -13.87 -6.07 -8.12
CA ASP A 76 -13.81 -7.26 -7.27
C ASP A 76 -12.40 -7.37 -6.64
N PRO A 77 -12.28 -7.36 -5.30
CA PRO A 77 -10.99 -7.50 -4.62
C PRO A 77 -10.25 -8.82 -4.92
N GLY A 78 -10.99 -9.87 -5.33
CA GLY A 78 -10.45 -11.18 -5.69
C GLY A 78 -9.88 -11.27 -7.11
N MET A 79 -10.23 -10.32 -7.98
CA MET A 79 -9.71 -10.23 -9.35
C MET A 79 -8.33 -9.56 -9.36
N ARG A 80 -7.30 -10.30 -8.93
CA ARG A 80 -5.90 -9.87 -8.92
C ARG A 80 -5.11 -10.69 -9.95
N PHE A 81 -4.04 -10.11 -10.49
CA PHE A 81 -3.13 -10.87 -11.35
C PHE A 81 -2.44 -12.02 -10.61
N ASP A 82 -2.16 -11.87 -9.30
CA ASP A 82 -1.52 -12.91 -8.47
C ASP A 82 -2.39 -14.17 -8.31
N SER A 83 -3.71 -14.01 -8.31
CA SER A 83 -4.69 -15.11 -8.22
C SER A 83 -5.14 -15.62 -9.59
N TRP A 84 -4.69 -14.97 -10.68
CA TRP A 84 -5.09 -15.35 -12.02
C TRP A 84 -4.31 -16.58 -12.49
N THR A 85 -5.04 -17.64 -12.79
CA THR A 85 -4.49 -18.86 -13.40
C THR A 85 -4.76 -18.83 -14.90
N ALA A 86 -3.70 -18.81 -15.71
CA ALA A 86 -3.84 -18.86 -17.16
C ALA A 86 -4.39 -20.23 -17.60
N GLN A 87 -5.30 -20.23 -18.58
CA GLN A 87 -5.77 -21.47 -19.21
C GLN A 87 -4.63 -22.15 -19.98
N GLN A 88 -4.66 -23.47 -20.06
CA GLN A 88 -3.58 -24.28 -20.63
C GLN A 88 -3.34 -24.01 -22.13
N ASP A 89 -4.36 -23.55 -22.84
CA ASP A 89 -4.36 -23.24 -24.27
C ASP A 89 -4.13 -21.75 -24.57
N LEU A 90 -4.06 -20.90 -23.54
CA LEU A 90 -3.89 -19.46 -23.71
C LEU A 90 -2.45 -19.13 -24.13
N ARG A 91 -2.27 -18.70 -25.38
CA ARG A 91 -1.00 -18.18 -25.89
C ARG A 91 -0.96 -16.67 -25.74
N TYR A 92 0.02 -16.18 -24.98
CA TYR A 92 0.27 -14.76 -24.78
C TYR A 92 1.75 -14.50 -24.54
N ASP A 93 2.18 -13.28 -24.79
CA ASP A 93 3.52 -12.83 -24.45
C ASP A 93 3.60 -12.52 -22.95
N ARG A 94 4.36 -13.34 -22.21
CA ARG A 94 4.57 -13.19 -20.77
C ARG A 94 5.40 -11.95 -20.41
N THR A 95 6.32 -11.56 -21.29
CA THR A 95 7.14 -10.37 -21.10
C THR A 95 6.26 -9.14 -21.21
N LEU A 96 5.46 -9.05 -22.28
CA LEU A 96 4.50 -7.96 -22.45
C LEU A 96 3.47 -7.90 -21.30
N LEU A 97 2.96 -9.06 -20.86
CA LEU A 97 2.05 -9.08 -19.71
C LEU A 97 2.73 -8.57 -18.44
N GLY A 98 3.95 -9.05 -18.14
CA GLY A 98 4.75 -8.56 -17.02
C GLY A 98 4.92 -7.04 -17.07
N ASP A 99 5.20 -6.53 -18.25
CA ASP A 99 5.39 -5.10 -18.50
C ASP A 99 4.13 -4.29 -18.20
N LEU A 100 2.98 -4.76 -18.68
CA LEU A 100 1.68 -4.13 -18.39
C LEU A 100 1.32 -4.23 -16.91
N THR A 101 1.56 -5.36 -16.25
CA THR A 101 1.27 -5.54 -14.82
C THR A 101 2.17 -4.71 -13.91
N SER A 102 3.37 -4.35 -14.37
CA SER A 102 4.28 -3.47 -13.63
C SER A 102 3.82 -2.01 -13.57
N LEU A 103 2.87 -1.61 -14.43
CA LEU A 103 2.33 -0.26 -14.54
C LEU A 103 3.36 0.85 -14.81
N ARG A 104 4.63 0.52 -15.07
CA ARG A 104 5.72 1.48 -15.35
C ARG A 104 5.45 2.43 -16.52
N PHE A 105 4.53 2.05 -17.41
CA PHE A 105 4.10 2.91 -18.50
C PHE A 105 3.33 4.14 -17.99
N LEU A 106 2.67 4.05 -16.82
CA LEU A 106 2.02 5.19 -16.16
C LEU A 106 3.05 6.20 -15.68
N ASP A 107 4.14 5.73 -15.07
CA ASP A 107 5.23 6.61 -14.60
C ASP A 107 5.94 7.30 -15.77
N ALA A 108 6.02 6.62 -16.92
CA ALA A 108 6.56 7.16 -18.17
C ALA A 108 5.57 8.05 -18.95
N GLY A 109 4.35 8.27 -18.44
CA GLY A 109 3.30 9.06 -19.11
C GLY A 109 2.79 8.44 -20.42
N GLN A 110 3.02 7.15 -20.63
CA GLN A 110 2.58 6.41 -21.81
C GLN A 110 1.17 5.85 -21.61
N SER A 111 0.43 5.68 -22.71
CA SER A 111 -0.91 5.08 -22.68
C SER A 111 -0.88 3.68 -23.29
N ALA A 112 -1.59 2.73 -22.67
CA ALA A 112 -1.79 1.39 -23.20
C ALA A 112 -3.21 1.24 -23.76
N ILE A 113 -3.34 0.70 -24.97
CA ILE A 113 -4.63 0.40 -25.61
C ILE A 113 -4.72 -1.11 -25.78
N ILE A 114 -5.72 -1.73 -25.16
CA ILE A 114 -5.98 -3.17 -25.25
C ILE A 114 -7.05 -3.39 -26.31
N LEU A 115 -6.69 -4.07 -27.40
CA LEU A 115 -7.57 -4.38 -28.52
C LEU A 115 -7.72 -5.89 -28.61
N GLY A 116 -8.96 -6.38 -28.69
CA GLY A 116 -9.24 -7.79 -28.87
C GLY A 116 -10.70 -8.00 -29.26
N PRO A 117 -11.04 -9.17 -29.84
CA PRO A 117 -12.43 -9.54 -30.08
C PRO A 117 -13.20 -9.48 -28.75
N GLY A 118 -14.41 -8.90 -28.77
CA GLY A 118 -15.21 -8.68 -27.56
C GLY A 118 -15.68 -10.00 -26.96
N VAL A 119 -14.88 -10.59 -26.06
CA VAL A 119 -15.23 -11.82 -25.34
C VAL A 119 -15.75 -11.50 -23.95
N ILE A 120 -16.93 -10.88 -23.87
CA ILE A 120 -17.62 -10.77 -22.58
C ILE A 120 -19.14 -10.80 -22.77
N ALA A 121 -19.67 -12.02 -22.90
CA ALA A 121 -21.05 -12.29 -22.57
C ALA A 121 -21.20 -12.20 -21.04
N GLY A 122 -21.55 -11.01 -20.54
CA GLY A 122 -21.94 -10.81 -19.15
C GLY A 122 -21.11 -9.82 -18.33
N SER A 123 -19.92 -9.37 -18.76
CA SER A 123 -19.26 -8.28 -18.03
C SER A 123 -19.88 -6.95 -18.44
N ARG A 124 -20.71 -6.40 -17.57
CA ARG A 124 -21.00 -4.98 -17.60
C ARG A 124 -19.73 -4.26 -17.15
N MET A 125 -18.87 -3.87 -18.08
CA MET A 125 -17.83 -2.88 -17.78
C MET A 125 -18.54 -1.55 -17.53
N ARG A 126 -18.98 -1.36 -16.28
CA ARG A 126 -19.47 -0.08 -15.80
C ARG A 126 -18.22 0.77 -15.63
N MET A 127 -17.88 1.55 -16.66
CA MET A 127 -16.93 2.65 -16.53
C MET A 127 -17.30 3.44 -15.27
N PRO A 128 -16.46 3.46 -14.22
CA PRO A 128 -16.69 4.35 -13.10
C PRO A 128 -16.68 5.76 -13.70
N ARG A 129 -17.76 6.52 -13.49
CA ARG A 129 -17.77 7.95 -13.82
C ARG A 129 -16.67 8.58 -12.98
N SER A 130 -15.49 8.75 -13.57
CA SER A 130 -14.37 9.45 -12.97
C SER A 130 -14.77 10.91 -12.88
N SER A 131 -15.34 11.33 -11.75
CA SER A 131 -15.09 12.70 -11.30
C SER A 131 -13.61 12.75 -10.93
N CYS A 132 -12.75 13.04 -11.91
CA CYS A 132 -11.39 13.47 -11.65
C CYS A 132 -11.48 14.80 -10.89
N SER A 133 -11.61 14.75 -9.56
CA SER A 133 -11.27 15.88 -8.72
C SER A 133 -9.75 15.91 -8.68
N GLY A 134 -9.14 16.86 -9.39
CA GLY A 134 -7.71 16.97 -9.73
C GLY A 134 -6.70 16.97 -8.57
N ARG A 135 -6.65 15.88 -7.81
CA ARG A 135 -5.66 15.61 -6.75
C ARG A 135 -4.94 14.26 -6.95
N CYS A 136 -5.10 13.63 -8.11
CA CYS A 136 -4.44 12.36 -8.45
C CYS A 136 -3.31 12.52 -9.48
N CYS A 137 -2.93 13.74 -9.84
CA CYS A 137 -1.92 14.01 -10.88
C CYS A 137 -0.74 14.87 -10.39
N ASP A 138 -0.53 14.99 -9.08
CA ASP A 138 0.70 15.56 -8.52
C ASP A 138 1.56 14.45 -7.92
#